data_AF-A0AAU4S7X8-F1
#
_entry.id   AF-A0AAU4S7X8-F1
#
_cell.length_a   1.000
_cell.length_b   1.000
_cell.length_c   1.000
_cell.angle_alpha   90.00
_cell.angle_beta   90.00
_cell.angle_gamma   90.00
#
_symmetry.space_group_name_H-M   'P 1'
#
loop_
_entity.id
_entity.type
_entity.pdbx_description
1 polymer ?
#
loop_
_entity_poly.entity_id
_entity_poly.type
_entity_poly.pdbx_seq_one_letter_code
_entity_poly.pdbx_strand_id
1 'polypeptide(L)'
;MFLQQQLKALMRDGATGAQQHDARNLLRSRKQFASFAYIAEQYGYEYAGLSTLSPSGSPNPYFAFRRTPDAAERAARTSAQHPDAIRGGQLPGMRPGGSRLAPLPETQAAVSLLHARIEVDYSGTHEKRGLIQLLIMPFVLLIPLWQAGFTPVPILICCGLWLFTAGLWVLGIALARHRLAKYGRVLEKAGIQ
;
A
#
# COMPACT_ATOMS: atom_id res chain seq x y z
N MET A 1 -12.33 -4.55 12.68
CA MET A 1 -13.63 -4.18 12.08
C MET A 1 -13.51 -3.89 10.57
N PHE A 2 -12.56 -3.06 10.12
CA PHE A 2 -12.37 -2.71 8.70
C PHE A 2 -12.12 -3.90 7.75
N LEU A 3 -11.29 -4.88 8.14
CA LEU A 3 -11.02 -6.06 7.30
C LEU A 3 -12.29 -6.84 6.93
N GLN A 4 -13.19 -7.03 7.88
CA GLN A 4 -14.45 -7.75 7.66
C GLN A 4 -15.39 -6.99 6.73
N GLN A 5 -15.38 -5.66 6.80
CA GLN A 5 -16.14 -4.83 5.86
C GLN A 5 -15.58 -4.92 4.43
N GLN A 6 -14.25 -4.89 4.29
CA GLN A 6 -13.59 -5.04 2.98
C GLN A 6 -13.83 -6.42 2.38
N LEU A 7 -13.73 -7.48 3.19
CA LEU A 7 -14.00 -8.84 2.74
C LEU A 7 -15.48 -9.00 2.32
N LYS A 8 -16.42 -8.45 3.09
CA LYS A 8 -17.84 -8.44 2.72
C LYS A 8 -18.10 -7.67 1.42
N ALA A 9 -17.42 -6.54 1.22
CA ALA A 9 -17.52 -5.77 -0.01
C ALA A 9 -16.98 -6.57 -1.21
N LEU A 10 -15.78 -7.15 -1.08
CA LEU A 10 -15.18 -8.00 -2.10
C LEU A 10 -16.10 -9.16 -2.51
N MET A 11 -16.67 -9.88 -1.52
CA MET A 11 -17.56 -11.01 -1.82
C MET A 11 -18.89 -10.57 -2.43
N ARG A 12 -19.43 -9.43 -1.99
CA ARG A 12 -20.61 -8.82 -2.61
C ARG A 12 -20.35 -8.50 -4.08
N ASP A 13 -19.22 -7.86 -4.37
CA ASP A 13 -18.83 -7.48 -5.73
C ASP A 13 -18.56 -8.73 -6.60
N GLY A 14 -17.96 -9.77 -6.00
CA GLY A 14 -17.83 -11.08 -6.62
C GLY A 14 -19.17 -11.68 -7.03
N ALA A 15 -20.15 -11.65 -6.12
CA ALA A 15 -21.50 -12.17 -6.32
C ALA A 15 -22.31 -11.36 -7.34
N THR A 16 -22.13 -10.05 -7.42
CA THR A 16 -22.83 -9.19 -8.40
C THR A 16 -22.21 -9.22 -9.80
N GLY A 17 -21.09 -9.92 -10.00
CA GLY A 17 -20.46 -9.96 -11.31
C GLY A 17 -19.54 -8.78 -11.60
N ALA A 18 -19.17 -7.97 -10.59
CA ALA A 18 -18.39 -6.75 -10.80
C ALA A 18 -17.04 -7.07 -11.48
N GLN A 19 -16.72 -6.31 -12.53
CA GLN A 19 -15.48 -6.48 -13.31
C GLN A 19 -14.26 -5.90 -12.60
N GLN A 20 -14.48 -4.90 -11.75
CA GLN A 20 -13.44 -4.24 -10.97
C GLN A 20 -13.92 -4.04 -9.53
N HIS A 21 -13.02 -4.31 -8.59
CA HIS A 21 -13.19 -4.03 -7.17
C HIS A 21 -12.10 -3.06 -6.73
N ASP A 22 -12.47 -1.91 -6.18
CA ASP A 22 -11.52 -0.91 -5.70
C ASP A 22 -11.44 -0.96 -4.18
N ALA A 23 -10.27 -1.31 -3.65
CA ALA A 23 -10.04 -1.36 -2.20
C ALA A 23 -9.05 -0.27 -1.78
N ARG A 24 -9.44 0.50 -0.77
CA ARG A 24 -8.53 1.44 -0.12
C ARG A 24 -7.64 0.70 0.87
N ASN A 25 -6.37 1.09 0.98
CA ASN A 25 -5.51 0.57 2.04
C ASN A 25 -5.88 1.21 3.40
N LEU A 26 -6.94 0.69 4.01
CA LEU A 26 -7.42 1.05 5.36
C LEU A 26 -6.84 0.13 6.44
N LEU A 27 -5.96 -0.79 6.05
CA LEU A 27 -5.36 -1.75 6.97
C LEU A 27 -4.16 -1.11 7.66
N ARG A 28 -3.90 -1.54 8.89
CA ARG A 28 -2.88 -0.96 9.76
C ARG A 28 -1.44 -1.14 9.22
N SER A 29 -1.26 -2.04 8.25
CA SER A 29 0.03 -2.36 7.65
C SER A 29 -0.12 -2.76 6.19
N ARG A 30 0.83 -2.32 5.35
CA ARG A 30 0.95 -2.73 3.94
C ARG A 30 1.08 -4.24 3.76
N LYS A 31 1.70 -4.94 4.72
CA LYS A 31 1.75 -6.41 4.73
C LYS A 31 0.37 -7.03 4.91
N GLN A 32 -0.49 -6.43 5.74
CA GLN A 32 -1.88 -6.90 5.89
C GLN A 32 -2.66 -6.65 4.60
N PHE A 33 -2.43 -5.52 3.92
CA PHE A 33 -3.04 -5.27 2.63
C PHE A 33 -2.60 -6.25 1.54
N ALA A 34 -1.32 -6.65 1.52
CA ALA A 34 -0.85 -7.72 0.65
C ALA A 34 -1.50 -9.08 0.94
N SER A 35 -1.67 -9.42 2.22
CA SER A 35 -2.42 -10.61 2.60
C SER A 35 -3.90 -10.54 2.18
N PHE A 36 -4.52 -9.35 2.23
CA PHE A 36 -5.87 -9.14 1.70
C PHE A 36 -5.91 -9.31 0.18
N ALA A 37 -4.94 -8.75 -0.54
CA ALA A 37 -4.82 -8.90 -1.99
C ALA A 37 -4.69 -10.38 -2.38
N TYR A 38 -3.91 -11.16 -1.63
CA TYR A 38 -3.81 -12.61 -1.83
C TYR A 38 -5.17 -13.30 -1.66
N ILE A 39 -5.95 -12.92 -0.64
CA ILE A 39 -7.29 -13.45 -0.45
C ILE A 39 -8.18 -13.06 -1.64
N ALA A 40 -8.11 -11.82 -2.12
CA ALA A 40 -8.86 -11.39 -3.29
C ALA A 40 -8.54 -12.25 -4.53
N GLU A 41 -7.27 -12.59 -4.75
CA GLU A 41 -6.86 -13.52 -5.80
C GLU A 41 -7.47 -14.91 -5.64
N GLN A 42 -7.56 -15.44 -4.41
CA GLN A 42 -8.25 -16.72 -4.18
C GLN A 42 -9.74 -16.65 -4.56
N TYR A 43 -10.40 -15.51 -4.38
CA TYR A 43 -11.77 -15.26 -4.81
C TYR A 43 -11.90 -14.84 -6.28
N GLY A 44 -10.83 -14.90 -7.08
CA GLY A 44 -10.90 -14.64 -8.52
C GLY A 44 -10.68 -13.18 -8.94
N TYR A 45 -10.03 -12.39 -8.09
CA TYR A 45 -9.68 -11.02 -8.40
C TYR A 45 -8.17 -10.84 -8.48
N GLU A 46 -7.65 -10.43 -9.63
CA GLU A 46 -6.23 -10.14 -9.86
C GLU A 46 -5.89 -8.71 -9.45
N TYR A 47 -4.78 -8.52 -8.73
CA TYR A 47 -4.29 -7.17 -8.41
C TYR A 47 -3.87 -6.41 -9.68
N ALA A 48 -4.49 -5.26 -9.93
CA ALA A 48 -4.29 -4.44 -11.12
C ALA A 48 -3.53 -3.12 -10.86
N GLY A 49 -3.09 -2.87 -9.63
CA GLY A 49 -2.31 -1.69 -9.26
C GLY A 49 -3.15 -0.55 -8.68
N LEU A 50 -2.74 0.70 -8.90
CA LEU A 50 -3.48 1.88 -8.43
C LEU A 50 -4.78 2.07 -9.21
N SER A 51 -5.87 2.28 -8.48
CA SER A 51 -7.16 2.61 -9.05
C SER A 51 -7.19 4.04 -9.58
N THR A 52 -7.93 4.26 -10.67
CA THR A 52 -8.25 5.58 -11.24
C THR A 52 -9.06 6.46 -10.28
N LEU A 53 -9.74 5.85 -9.30
CA LEU A 53 -10.43 6.56 -8.22
C LEU A 53 -9.46 7.20 -7.21
N SER A 54 -8.18 6.86 -7.25
CA SER A 54 -7.18 7.42 -6.34
C SER A 54 -6.95 8.90 -6.61
N PRO A 55 -7.19 9.79 -5.63
CA PRO A 55 -6.80 11.17 -5.77
C PRO A 55 -5.28 11.28 -5.89
N SER A 56 -4.80 12.08 -6.85
CA SER A 56 -3.36 12.34 -7.04
C SER A 56 -2.73 12.84 -5.74
N GLY A 57 -1.66 12.17 -5.29
CA GLY A 57 -0.96 12.53 -4.05
C GLY A 57 -1.69 12.18 -2.74
N SER A 58 -2.78 11.40 -2.80
CA SER A 58 -3.48 10.92 -1.61
C SER A 58 -2.59 10.01 -0.77
N PRO A 59 -2.49 10.21 0.56
CA PRO A 59 -1.75 9.32 1.44
C PRO A 59 -2.40 7.94 1.60
N ASN A 60 -3.65 7.80 1.17
CA ASN A 60 -4.41 6.57 1.25
C ASN A 60 -5.05 6.29 -0.11
N PRO A 61 -4.26 5.83 -1.11
CA PRO A 61 -4.76 5.55 -2.45
C PRO A 61 -5.72 4.34 -2.45
N TYR A 62 -6.53 4.26 -3.51
CA TYR A 62 -7.33 3.10 -3.87
C TYR A 62 -6.51 2.19 -4.78
N PHE A 63 -6.67 0.89 -4.59
CA PHE A 63 -6.05 -0.13 -5.42
C PHE A 63 -7.14 -0.90 -6.16
N ALA A 64 -6.93 -1.12 -7.44
CA ALA A 64 -7.85 -1.82 -8.31
C ALA A 64 -7.56 -3.32 -8.32
N PHE A 65 -8.63 -4.10 -8.30
CA PHE A 65 -8.61 -5.53 -8.47
C PHE A 65 -9.53 -5.90 -9.63
N ARG A 66 -9.00 -6.59 -10.63
CA ARG A 66 -9.75 -6.96 -11.84
C ARG A 66 -10.23 -8.39 -11.75
N ARG A 67 -11.48 -8.63 -12.10
CA ARG A 67 -12.07 -9.97 -12.14
C ARG A 67 -11.35 -10.84 -13.18
N THR A 68 -11.02 -12.08 -12.83
CA THR A 68 -10.49 -13.08 -13.77
C THR A 68 -11.62 -13.80 -14.50
N PRO A 69 -11.38 -14.40 -15.67
CA PRO A 69 -12.40 -15.16 -16.40
C PRO A 69 -12.98 -16.33 -15.58
N ASP A 70 -12.16 -16.96 -14.75
CA ASP A 70 -12.51 -18.09 -13.87
C ASP A 70 -12.96 -17.66 -12.46
N ALA A 71 -13.23 -16.36 -12.26
CA ALA A 71 -13.46 -15.81 -10.93
C ALA A 71 -14.65 -16.44 -10.20
N ALA A 72 -15.73 -16.76 -10.93
CA ALA A 72 -16.91 -17.38 -10.34
C ALA A 72 -16.60 -18.79 -9.78
N GLU A 73 -15.85 -19.59 -10.55
CA GLU A 73 -15.44 -20.94 -10.14
C GLU A 73 -14.46 -20.90 -8.96
N ARG A 74 -13.49 -19.98 -9.01
CA ARG A 74 -12.55 -19.75 -7.90
C ARG A 74 -13.29 -19.33 -6.63
N ALA A 75 -14.17 -18.33 -6.72
CA ALA A 75 -14.95 -17.87 -5.58
C ALA A 75 -15.83 -18.98 -4.99
N ALA A 76 -16.48 -19.79 -5.83
CA ALA A 76 -17.31 -20.91 -5.37
C ALA A 76 -16.48 -21.96 -4.63
N ARG A 77 -15.36 -22.40 -5.23
CA ARG A 77 -14.42 -23.36 -4.62
C ARG A 77 -13.84 -22.86 -3.30
N THR A 78 -13.36 -21.61 -3.27
CA THR A 78 -12.77 -21.01 -2.07
C THR A 78 -13.82 -20.82 -0.97
N SER A 79 -15.06 -20.44 -1.33
CA SER A 79 -16.15 -20.33 -0.35
C SER A 79 -16.55 -21.69 0.23
N ALA A 80 -16.55 -22.76 -0.58
CA ALA A 80 -16.82 -24.11 -0.12
C ALA A 80 -15.75 -24.62 0.87
N GLN A 81 -14.47 -24.28 0.63
CA GLN A 81 -13.36 -24.64 1.51
C GLN A 81 -13.30 -23.77 2.78
N HIS A 82 -13.79 -22.53 2.71
CA HIS A 82 -13.74 -21.55 3.80
C HIS A 82 -15.12 -20.91 4.07
N PRO A 83 -16.13 -21.70 4.51
CA PRO A 83 -17.51 -21.22 4.65
C PRO A 83 -17.67 -20.10 5.69
N ASP A 84 -16.83 -20.09 6.72
CA ASP A 84 -16.91 -19.10 7.81
C ASP A 84 -16.03 -17.86 7.60
N ALA A 85 -15.41 -17.68 6.42
CA ALA A 85 -14.52 -16.55 6.13
C ALA A 85 -15.15 -15.17 6.44
N ILE A 86 -16.42 -14.98 6.07
CA ILE A 86 -17.20 -13.74 6.32
C ILE A 86 -17.52 -13.53 7.81
N ARG A 87 -17.58 -14.62 8.58
CA ARG A 87 -17.90 -14.61 10.01
C ARG A 87 -16.65 -14.50 10.89
N GLY A 88 -15.47 -14.31 10.28
CA GLY A 88 -14.20 -14.23 10.98
C GLY A 88 -13.52 -15.57 11.21
N GLY A 89 -13.98 -16.63 10.52
CA GLY A 89 -13.33 -17.93 10.47
C GLY A 89 -12.02 -17.92 9.69
N GLN A 90 -11.51 -19.12 9.39
CA GLN A 90 -10.24 -19.28 8.70
C GLN A 90 -10.31 -18.70 7.28
N LEU A 91 -9.32 -17.88 6.92
CA LEU A 91 -9.19 -17.29 5.60
C LEU A 91 -8.24 -18.12 4.72
N PRO A 92 -8.42 -18.10 3.38
CA PRO A 92 -7.57 -18.84 2.46
C PRO A 92 -6.09 -18.49 2.65
N GLY A 93 -5.25 -19.49 2.88
CA GLY A 93 -3.81 -19.31 3.02
C GLY A 93 -3.36 -18.55 4.27
N MET A 94 -4.24 -18.35 5.26
CA MET A 94 -3.94 -17.62 6.50
C MET A 94 -4.03 -18.54 7.72
N ARG A 95 -3.26 -18.20 8.76
CA ARG A 95 -3.35 -18.88 10.06
C ARG A 95 -4.73 -18.63 10.71
N PRO A 96 -5.31 -19.63 11.38
CA PRO A 96 -6.52 -19.45 12.19
C PRO A 96 -6.24 -18.50 13.36
N GLY A 97 -7.27 -17.77 13.82
CA GLY A 97 -7.15 -16.89 14.98
C GLY A 97 -7.64 -15.45 14.82
N GLY A 98 -8.68 -15.21 14.01
CA GLY A 98 -9.54 -14.03 14.10
C GLY A 98 -8.83 -12.67 13.95
N SER A 99 -9.05 -12.00 12.81
CA SER A 99 -8.63 -10.62 12.49
C SER A 99 -7.16 -10.36 12.12
N ARG A 100 -6.22 -11.28 12.42
CA ARG A 100 -4.83 -11.15 11.98
C ARG A 100 -4.62 -11.87 10.65
N LEU A 101 -4.40 -11.10 9.58
CA LEU A 101 -3.94 -11.61 8.29
C LEU A 101 -2.48 -12.06 8.38
N ALA A 102 -2.27 -13.24 8.95
CA ALA A 102 -0.97 -13.86 9.09
C ALA A 102 -0.86 -15.02 8.07
N PRO A 103 -0.03 -14.89 7.03
CA PRO A 103 0.11 -15.94 6.03
C PRO A 103 0.69 -17.23 6.62
N LEU A 104 0.30 -18.37 6.04
CA LEU A 104 0.93 -19.66 6.28
C LEU A 104 2.33 -19.69 5.62
N PRO A 105 3.25 -20.56 6.06
CA PRO A 105 4.60 -20.64 5.48
C PRO A 105 4.60 -20.85 3.96
N GLU A 106 3.65 -21.65 3.46
CA GLU A 106 3.46 -21.93 2.03
C GLU A 106 2.96 -20.72 1.22
N THR A 107 2.15 -19.84 1.81
CA THR A 107 1.59 -18.66 1.13
C THR A 107 2.44 -17.40 1.32
N GLN A 108 3.41 -17.45 2.23
CA GLN A 108 4.27 -16.32 2.56
C GLN A 108 5.02 -15.78 1.34
N ALA A 109 5.47 -16.65 0.44
CA ALA A 109 6.15 -16.22 -0.78
C ALA A 109 5.23 -15.40 -1.69
N ALA A 110 4.01 -15.90 -1.98
CA ALA A 110 3.04 -15.20 -2.80
C ALA A 110 2.61 -13.86 -2.20
N VAL A 111 2.32 -13.82 -0.89
CA VAL A 111 2.00 -12.59 -0.17
C VAL A 111 3.16 -11.59 -0.20
N SER A 112 4.41 -12.07 -0.11
CA SER A 112 5.59 -11.21 -0.15
C SER A 112 5.79 -10.56 -1.52
N LEU A 113 5.42 -11.26 -2.60
CA LEU A 113 5.46 -10.74 -3.96
C LEU A 113 4.37 -9.68 -4.19
N LEU A 114 3.14 -9.94 -3.74
CA LEU A 114 2.08 -8.93 -3.74
C LEU A 114 2.46 -7.69 -2.92
N HIS A 115 3.06 -7.91 -1.75
CA HIS A 115 3.56 -6.83 -0.92
C HIS A 115 4.62 -6.00 -1.64
N ALA A 116 5.53 -6.64 -2.38
CA ALA A 116 6.53 -5.95 -3.18
C ALA A 116 5.88 -5.07 -4.25
N ARG A 117 4.89 -5.60 -4.99
CA ARG A 117 4.16 -4.86 -6.03
C ARG A 117 3.38 -3.67 -5.47
N ILE A 118 2.62 -3.88 -4.38
CA ILE A 118 1.90 -2.83 -3.67
C ILE A 118 2.84 -1.74 -3.15
N GLU A 119 4.02 -2.10 -2.65
CA GLU A 119 5.02 -1.15 -2.17
C GLU A 119 5.55 -0.27 -3.32
N VAL A 120 5.79 -0.86 -4.49
CA VAL A 120 6.21 -0.15 -5.70
C VAL A 120 5.15 0.86 -6.11
N ASP A 121 3.92 0.40 -6.28
CA ASP A 121 2.79 1.24 -6.68
C ASP A 121 2.53 2.37 -5.68
N TYR A 122 2.58 2.05 -4.38
CA TYR A 122 2.40 3.06 -3.34
C TYR A 122 3.52 4.12 -3.35
N SER A 123 4.78 3.72 -3.55
CA SER A 123 5.92 4.65 -3.54
C SER A 123 5.79 5.74 -4.61
N GLY A 124 5.25 5.39 -5.79
CA GLY A 124 5.00 6.33 -6.87
C GLY A 124 3.99 7.44 -6.55
N THR A 125 3.15 7.27 -5.52
CA THR A 125 2.11 8.25 -5.18
C THR A 125 2.61 9.45 -4.35
N HIS A 126 3.79 9.35 -3.70
CA HIS A 126 4.22 10.32 -2.68
C HIS A 126 5.43 11.18 -3.07
N GLU A 127 6.15 10.86 -4.14
CA GLU A 127 7.44 11.50 -4.46
C GLU A 127 7.32 13.03 -4.61
N LYS A 128 6.24 13.51 -5.24
CA LYS A 128 6.03 14.95 -5.47
C LYS A 128 5.69 15.72 -4.19
N ARG A 129 5.01 15.09 -3.23
CA ARG A 129 4.55 15.77 -2.01
C ARG A 129 5.69 16.07 -1.05
N GLY A 130 6.63 15.14 -0.91
CA GLY A 130 7.83 15.37 -0.10
C GLY A 130 8.70 16.50 -0.65
N LEU A 131 8.82 16.58 -1.98
CA LEU A 131 9.54 17.68 -2.65
C LEU A 131 8.86 19.03 -2.40
N ILE A 132 7.53 19.11 -2.57
CA ILE A 132 6.77 20.33 -2.30
C ILE A 132 6.92 20.77 -0.83
N GLN A 133 6.84 19.84 0.13
CA GLN A 133 7.06 20.16 1.54
C GLN A 133 8.48 20.69 1.80
N LEU A 134 9.50 20.10 1.20
CA LEU A 134 10.88 20.56 1.31
C LEU A 134 11.07 21.98 0.74
N LEU A 135 10.36 22.31 -0.35
CA LEU A 135 10.37 23.63 -0.98
C LEU A 135 9.59 24.70 -0.19
N ILE A 136 8.53 24.31 0.55
CA ILE A 136 7.74 25.22 1.38
C ILE A 136 8.44 25.51 2.72
N MET A 137 9.16 24.52 3.28
CA MET A 137 9.88 24.64 4.55
C MET A 137 10.72 25.93 4.70
N PRO A 138 11.57 26.34 3.73
CA PRO A 138 12.38 27.55 3.88
C PRO A 138 11.52 28.82 4.01
N PHE A 139 10.35 28.88 3.35
CA PHE A 139 9.42 30.01 3.52
C PHE A 139 8.84 30.09 4.94
N VAL A 140 8.57 28.95 5.57
CA VAL A 140 8.12 28.91 6.97
C VAL A 140 9.23 29.35 7.93
N LEU A 141 10.49 29.00 7.63
CA LEU A 141 11.66 29.43 8.41
C LEU A 141 11.92 30.94 8.32
N LEU A 142 11.41 31.64 7.31
CA LEU A 142 11.51 33.10 7.22
C LEU A 142 10.67 33.81 8.30
N ILE A 143 9.61 33.19 8.81
CA ILE A 143 8.73 33.79 9.84
C ILE A 143 9.50 34.08 11.14
N PRO A 144 10.17 33.11 11.79
CA PRO A 144 10.98 33.39 12.99
C PRO A 144 12.21 34.25 12.66
N LEU A 145 12.77 34.13 11.45
CA LEU A 145 13.90 34.95 11.02
C LEU A 145 13.56 36.44 10.93
N TRP A 146 12.35 36.75 10.45
CA TRP A 146 11.83 38.10 10.39
C TRP A 146 11.59 38.69 11.80
N GLN A 147 11.13 37.86 12.75
CA GLN A 147 10.90 38.27 14.13
C GLN A 147 12.20 38.48 14.93
N ALA A 148 13.22 37.64 14.71
CA ALA A 148 14.49 37.68 15.43
C ALA A 148 15.46 38.78 14.94
N GLY A 149 15.12 39.46 13.83
CA GLY A 149 16.05 40.28 13.08
C GLY A 149 17.04 39.41 12.31
N PHE A 150 17.42 39.84 11.10
CA PHE A 150 18.34 39.15 10.19
C PHE A 150 19.79 39.15 10.71
N THR A 151 20.00 38.56 11.88
CA THR A 151 21.30 38.39 12.52
C THR A 151 21.94 37.07 12.04
N PRO A 152 23.29 36.96 12.07
CA PRO A 152 23.99 35.79 11.49
C PRO A 152 23.61 34.46 12.14
N VAL A 153 23.32 34.46 13.45
CA VAL A 153 23.05 33.24 14.24
C VAL A 153 21.72 32.57 13.85
N PRO A 154 20.56 33.25 13.85
CA PRO A 154 19.30 32.69 13.34
C PRO A 154 19.35 32.20 11.90
N ILE A 155 20.10 32.90 11.03
CA ILE A 155 20.29 32.48 9.63
C ILE A 155 20.98 31.12 9.57
N LEU A 156 22.08 30.94 10.30
CA LEU A 156 22.81 29.67 10.36
C LEU A 156 21.93 28.54 10.90
N ILE A 157 21.12 28.80 11.92
CA ILE A 157 20.19 27.80 12.49
C ILE A 157 19.14 27.37 11.46
N CYS A 158 18.53 28.33 10.75
CA CYS A 158 17.52 28.04 9.73
C CYS A 158 18.13 27.27 8.54
N CYS A 159 19.30 27.67 8.06
CA CYS A 159 20.03 26.97 7.02
C CYS A 159 20.40 25.54 7.45
N GLY A 160 20.91 25.37 8.67
CA GLY A 160 21.27 24.06 9.22
C GLY A 160 20.06 23.12 9.33
N LEU A 161 18.92 23.63 9.84
CA LEU A 161 17.69 22.86 9.95
C LEU A 161 17.11 22.48 8.58
N TRP A 162 17.15 23.40 7.61
CA TRP A 162 16.71 23.11 6.24
C TRP A 162 17.61 22.07 5.58
N LEU A 163 18.94 22.21 5.67
CA LEU A 163 19.88 21.23 5.13
C LEU A 163 19.73 19.86 5.79
N PHE A 164 19.49 19.82 7.10
CA PHE A 164 19.24 18.58 7.82
C PHE A 164 17.98 17.87 7.31
N THR A 165 16.86 18.60 7.17
CA THR A 165 15.62 18.05 6.62
C THR A 165 15.76 17.63 5.15
N ALA A 166 16.48 18.40 4.33
CA ALA A 166 16.83 18.02 2.96
C ALA A 166 17.64 16.72 2.93
N GLY A 167 18.62 16.58 3.81
CA GLY A 167 19.44 15.37 3.94
C GLY A 167 18.60 14.15 4.32
N LEU A 168 17.70 14.28 5.31
CA LEU A 168 16.76 13.21 5.68
C LEU A 168 15.84 12.82 4.52
N TRP A 169 15.38 13.81 3.75
CA TRP A 169 14.52 13.57 2.60
C TRP A 169 15.23 12.81 1.49
N VAL A 170 16.45 13.24 1.12
CA VAL A 170 17.30 12.54 0.14
C VAL A 170 17.62 11.12 0.59
N LEU A 171 17.94 10.93 1.89
CA LEU A 171 18.18 9.62 2.46
C LEU A 171 16.93 8.73 2.37
N GLY A 172 15.75 9.29 2.67
CA GLY A 172 14.47 8.60 2.53
C GLY A 172 14.21 8.13 1.09
N ILE A 173 14.49 8.98 0.09
CA ILE A 173 14.41 8.61 -1.32
C ILE A 173 15.43 7.53 -1.67
N ALA A 174 16.68 7.65 -1.24
CA ALA A 174 17.71 6.66 -1.51
C ALA A 174 17.33 5.29 -0.95
N LEU A 175 16.83 5.24 0.28
CA LEU A 175 16.32 4.02 0.91
C LEU A 175 15.10 3.46 0.17
N ALA A 176 14.16 4.32 -0.24
CA ALA A 176 13.01 3.92 -1.04
C ALA A 176 13.43 3.32 -2.37
N ARG A 177 14.32 3.97 -3.12
CA ARG A 177 14.88 3.49 -4.40
C ARG A 177 15.63 2.18 -4.23
N HIS A 178 16.41 2.03 -3.16
CA HIS A 178 17.11 0.78 -2.88
C HIS A 178 16.13 -0.36 -2.59
N ARG A 179 15.07 -0.09 -1.81
CA ARG A 179 14.01 -1.06 -1.54
C ARG A 179 13.24 -1.43 -2.81
N LEU A 180 12.89 -0.43 -3.63
CA LEU A 180 12.25 -0.60 -4.93
C LEU A 180 13.09 -1.45 -5.87
N ALA A 181 14.40 -1.20 -5.97
CA ALA A 181 15.30 -2.00 -6.79
C ALA A 181 15.39 -3.47 -6.31
N LYS A 182 15.34 -3.70 -4.99
CA LYS A 182 15.28 -5.05 -4.43
C LYS A 182 13.97 -5.74 -4.78
N TYR A 183 12.85 -5.03 -4.70
CA TYR A 183 11.53 -5.56 -5.05
C TYR A 183 11.38 -5.80 -6.55
N GLY A 184 11.89 -4.91 -7.40
CA GLY A 184 11.94 -5.08 -8.85
C GLY A 184 12.69 -6.34 -9.25
N ARG A 185 13.85 -6.62 -8.64
CA ARG A 185 14.58 -7.88 -8.88
C ARG A 185 13.80 -9.14 -8.45
N VAL A 186 12.94 -9.04 -7.43
CA VAL A 186 12.09 -10.15 -7.00
C VAL A 186 10.93 -10.37 -7.98
N LEU A 187 10.34 -9.30 -8.50
CA LEU A 187 9.28 -9.33 -9.50
C LEU A 187 9.80 -9.83 -10.86
N GLU A 188 10.97 -9.36 -11.29
CA GLU A 188 11.66 -9.79 -12.51
C GLU A 188 11.98 -11.29 -12.48
N LYS A 189 12.50 -11.80 -11.35
CA LYS A 189 12.73 -13.24 -11.16
C LYS A 189 11.45 -14.08 -11.17
N ALA A 190 10.31 -13.48 -10.85
CA ALA A 190 9.01 -14.13 -10.90
C ALA A 190 8.32 -13.97 -12.28
N GLY A 191 8.94 -13.29 -13.24
CA GLY A 191 8.38 -13.05 -14.57
C GLY A 191 7.24 -12.02 -14.60
N ILE A 192 7.09 -11.22 -13.54
CA ILE A 192 6.05 -10.21 -13.40
C ILE A 192 6.67 -8.85 -13.66
N GLN A 193 6.25 -8.18 -14.75
CA GLN A 193 6.68 -6.83 -15.12
C GLN A 193 5.90 -5.76 -14.37
#